data_AF-A0A3C0WD83-F1
#
_entry.id   AF-A0A3C0WD83-F1
#
_cell.length_a   1.000
_cell.length_b   1.000
_cell.length_c   1.000
_cell.angle_alpha   90.00
_cell.angle_beta   90.00
_cell.angle_gamma   90.00
#
_symmetry.space_group_name_H-M   'P 1'
#
loop_
_entity.id
_entity.type
_entity.pdbx_description
1 polymer ?
#
loop_
_entity_poly.entity_id
_entity_poly.type
_entity_poly.pdbx_seq_one_letter_code
_entity_poly.pdbx_strand_id
1 'polypeptide(L)'
;WQCEFPGGSYFLYTKAPKGIQGSHTFSNAEDASQYLITEQAIVTVPWDDAGSFLRFSVTYVADDEAAEDALMAETEARLKDIPFEF
;
A
#
# COMPACT_ATOMS: atom_id res chain seq x y z
N TRP A 1 -20.85 6.36 29.00
CA TRP A 1 -20.15 6.59 27.73
C TRP A 1 -19.18 5.43 27.55
N GLN A 2 -19.51 4.48 26.69
CA GLN A 2 -18.60 3.39 26.31
C GLN A 2 -18.23 3.67 24.86
N CYS A 3 -17.09 4.34 24.69
CA CYS A 3 -16.49 4.58 23.40
C CYS A 3 -15.15 3.86 23.46
N GLU A 4 -15.06 2.74 22.78
CA GLU A 4 -13.80 2.00 22.62
C GLU A 4 -13.22 2.35 21.25
N PHE A 5 -11.94 2.68 21.24
CA PHE A 5 -11.19 2.87 20.01
C PHE A 5 -11.03 1.48 19.35
N PRO A 6 -11.44 1.27 18.08
CA PRO A 6 -11.20 -0.01 17.42
C PRO A 6 -9.68 -0.23 17.35
N GLY A 7 -9.21 -1.42 17.73
CA GLY A 7 -7.79 -1.76 17.86
C GLY A 7 -6.98 -1.76 16.55
N GLY A 8 -7.55 -1.31 15.44
CA GLY A 8 -6.91 -1.19 14.14
C GLY A 8 -6.80 0.28 13.71
N SER A 9 -5.59 0.74 13.42
CA SER A 9 -5.41 2.02 12.72
C SER A 9 -5.92 1.90 11.28
N TYR A 10 -6.49 2.97 10.74
CA TYR A 10 -6.94 3.04 9.35
C TYR A 10 -5.82 3.02 8.29
N PHE A 11 -4.56 2.87 8.73
CA PHE A 11 -3.39 2.92 7.87
C PHE A 11 -2.41 1.81 8.20
N LEU A 12 -1.73 1.31 7.17
CA LEU A 12 -0.58 0.42 7.25
C LEU A 12 0.64 1.14 6.68
N TYR A 13 1.80 0.94 7.32
CA TYR A 13 3.08 1.46 6.85
C TYR A 13 3.99 0.30 6.49
N THR A 14 4.55 0.34 5.29
CA THR A 14 5.53 -0.65 4.82
C THR A 14 6.76 0.06 4.31
N LYS A 15 7.93 -0.60 4.34
CA LYS A 15 9.09 -0.06 3.61
C LYS A 15 8.74 0.03 2.13
N ALA A 16 9.18 1.10 1.49
CA ALA A 16 9.10 1.23 0.04
C ALA A 16 10.08 0.24 -0.61
N PRO A 17 9.71 -0.38 -1.74
CA PRO A 17 10.68 -1.13 -2.54
C PRO A 17 11.76 -0.18 -3.07
N LYS A 18 12.96 -0.71 -3.28
CA LYS A 18 14.06 -0.03 -3.96
C LYS A 18 13.96 -0.11 -5.48
N GLY A 19 13.11 -0.99 -6.01
CA GLY A 19 12.96 -1.15 -7.44
C GLY A 19 12.08 -2.33 -7.83
N ILE A 20 12.13 -2.64 -9.12
CA ILE A 20 11.50 -3.77 -9.78
C ILE A 20 12.63 -4.58 -10.42
N GLN A 21 12.66 -5.88 -10.11
CA GLN A 21 13.72 -6.77 -10.58
C GLN A 21 13.88 -6.71 -12.09
N GLY A 22 15.12 -6.47 -12.54
CA GLY A 22 15.48 -6.44 -13.97
C GLY A 22 14.90 -5.25 -14.75
N SER A 23 14.30 -4.26 -14.09
CA SER A 23 13.68 -3.10 -14.73
C SER A 23 14.16 -1.79 -14.10
N HIS A 24 13.38 -1.21 -13.19
CA HIS A 24 13.53 0.15 -12.71
C HIS A 24 13.98 0.19 -11.25
N THR A 25 14.83 1.15 -10.90
CA THR A 25 15.26 1.41 -9.52
C THR A 25 14.62 2.70 -9.04
N PHE A 26 13.97 2.65 -7.88
CA PHE A 26 13.35 3.80 -7.24
C PHE A 26 14.36 4.57 -6.41
N SER A 27 14.36 5.89 -6.57
CA SER A 27 15.27 6.76 -5.81
C SER A 27 14.81 6.98 -4.37
N ASN A 28 13.50 6.92 -4.11
CA ASN A 28 12.86 7.16 -2.82
C ASN A 28 11.43 6.57 -2.81
N ALA A 29 10.68 6.77 -1.72
CA ALA A 29 9.31 6.27 -1.61
C ALA A 29 8.34 7.02 -2.54
N GLU A 30 8.56 8.32 -2.78
CA GLU A 30 7.79 9.09 -3.77
C GLU A 30 7.82 8.41 -5.15
N ASP A 31 9.01 8.07 -5.63
CA ASP A 31 9.21 7.43 -6.94
C ASP A 31 8.50 6.07 -7.03
N ALA A 32 8.62 5.24 -5.97
CA ALA A 32 7.87 4.00 -5.86
C ALA A 32 6.34 4.23 -5.83
N SER A 33 5.86 5.29 -5.18
CA SER A 33 4.44 5.63 -5.14
C SER A 33 3.90 6.09 -6.49
N GLN A 34 4.71 6.83 -7.26
CA GLN A 34 4.34 7.26 -8.61
C GLN A 34 4.19 6.06 -9.54
N TYR A 35 5.11 5.10 -9.49
CA TYR A 35 4.97 3.84 -10.24
C TYR A 35 3.68 3.09 -9.89
N LEU A 36 3.37 2.96 -8.60
CA LEU A 36 2.14 2.31 -8.15
C LEU A 36 0.89 3.03 -8.68
N ILE A 37 0.91 4.36 -8.72
CA ILE A 37 -0.22 5.16 -9.24
C ILE A 37 -0.33 5.02 -10.77
N THR A 38 0.76 5.21 -11.52
CA THR A 38 0.70 5.33 -12.98
C THR A 38 0.61 3.98 -13.68
N GLU A 39 1.38 2.99 -13.22
CA GLU A 39 1.48 1.69 -13.88
C GLU A 39 0.54 0.66 -13.27
N GLN A 40 0.20 0.82 -11.99
CA GLN A 40 -0.63 -0.14 -11.26
C GLN A 40 -1.97 0.43 -10.83
N ALA A 41 -2.27 1.73 -11.03
CA ALA A 41 -3.51 2.34 -10.54
C ALA A 41 -3.78 2.08 -9.04
N ILE A 42 -2.71 2.03 -8.23
CA ILE A 42 -2.75 1.87 -6.77
C ILE A 42 -2.28 3.19 -6.16
N VAL A 43 -3.21 3.91 -5.53
CA VAL A 43 -2.90 5.19 -4.87
C VAL A 43 -2.40 4.94 -3.46
N THR A 44 -1.20 5.44 -3.16
CA THR A 44 -0.56 5.33 -1.85
C THR A 44 0.12 6.65 -1.49
N VAL A 45 0.47 6.83 -0.22
CA VAL A 45 1.14 8.06 0.24
C VAL A 45 2.58 7.73 0.63
N PRO A 46 3.58 8.36 -0.01
CA PRO A 46 4.98 8.19 0.38
C PRO A 46 5.30 8.96 1.67
N TRP A 47 6.26 8.47 2.44
CA TRP A 47 6.72 9.14 3.66
C TRP A 47 8.24 9.07 3.82
N ASP A 48 8.98 9.75 2.94
CA ASP A 48 10.45 9.73 2.97
C ASP A 48 11.08 10.40 4.21
N ASP A 49 10.37 11.32 4.88
CA ASP A 49 10.89 12.01 6.09
C ASP A 49 11.19 11.06 7.26
N ALA A 50 10.49 9.92 7.35
CA ALA A 50 10.70 8.89 8.36
C ALA A 50 11.57 7.71 7.84
N GLY A 51 12.17 7.86 6.66
CA GLY A 51 12.79 6.80 5.86
C GLY A 51 11.90 6.41 4.68
N SER A 52 12.39 5.66 3.69
CA SER A 52 11.56 5.33 2.52
C SER A 52 10.46 4.32 2.87
N PHE A 53 9.29 4.83 3.26
CA PHE A 53 8.08 4.09 3.61
C PHE A 53 6.88 4.50 2.73
N LEU A 54 5.95 3.56 2.55
CA LEU A 54 4.66 3.78 1.91
C LEU A 54 3.54 3.59 2.95
N ARG A 55 2.53 4.45 2.87
CA ARG A 55 1.33 4.40 3.71
C ARG A 55 0.10 4.03 2.89
N PHE A 56 -0.47 2.88 3.21
CA PHE A 56 -1.71 2.39 2.63
C PHE A 56 -2.89 2.72 3.54
N SER A 57 -4.00 3.19 2.96
CA SER A 57 -5.28 3.28 3.66
C SER A 57 -5.93 1.91 3.65
N VAL A 58 -6.32 1.39 4.81
CA VAL A 58 -7.11 0.15 4.95
C VAL A 58 -8.56 0.49 5.27
N THR A 59 -9.09 1.44 4.51
CA THR A 59 -10.48 1.89 4.60
C THR A 59 -11.12 1.66 3.25
N TYR A 60 -12.08 0.74 3.21
CA TYR A 60 -12.75 0.37 1.97
C TYR A 60 -14.24 0.68 2.06
N VAL A 61 -14.83 0.97 0.91
CA VAL A 61 -16.28 1.04 0.77
C VAL A 61 -16.73 -0.35 0.32
N ALA A 62 -17.28 -1.12 1.26
CA ALA A 62 -17.80 -2.46 1.03
C ALA A 62 -19.15 -2.61 1.74
N ASP A 63 -20.03 -3.43 1.18
CA ASP A 63 -21.38 -3.65 1.73
C ASP A 63 -21.36 -4.55 2.98
N ASP A 64 -20.36 -5.42 3.09
CA ASP A 64 -20.13 -6.35 4.20
C ASP A 64 -18.65 -6.74 4.34
N GLU A 65 -18.34 -7.50 5.40
CA GLU A 65 -16.98 -7.99 5.71
C GLU A 65 -16.41 -8.89 4.62
N ALA A 66 -17.23 -9.73 3.99
CA ALA A 66 -16.77 -10.61 2.92
C ALA A 66 -16.37 -9.83 1.66
N ALA A 67 -17.08 -8.74 1.34
CA ALA A 67 -16.72 -7.84 0.27
C ALA A 67 -15.43 -7.06 0.58
N GLU A 68 -15.20 -6.68 1.84
CA GLU A 68 -13.93 -6.10 2.29
C GLU A 68 -12.77 -7.10 2.11
N ASP A 69 -12.94 -8.34 2.55
CA ASP A 69 -11.95 -9.42 2.39
C ASP A 69 -11.60 -9.65 0.92
N ALA A 70 -12.60 -9.63 0.03
CA ALA A 70 -12.38 -9.79 -1.41
C ALA A 70 -11.55 -8.63 -2.00
N LEU A 71 -11.81 -7.38 -1.58
CA LEU A 71 -11.02 -6.22 -2.00
C LEU A 71 -9.57 -6.30 -1.50
N MET A 72 -9.38 -6.78 -0.27
CA MET A 72 -8.05 -6.98 0.32
C MET A 72 -7.27 -8.08 -0.40
N ALA A 73 -7.91 -9.22 -0.71
CA ALA A 73 -7.29 -10.32 -1.42
C ALA A 73 -6.86 -9.93 -2.84
N GLU A 74 -7.68 -9.17 -3.56
CA GLU A 74 -7.34 -8.64 -4.88
C GLU A 74 -6.14 -7.67 -4.80
N THR A 75 -6.16 -6.76 -3.82
CA THR A 75 -5.05 -5.82 -3.59
C THR A 75 -3.74 -6.56 -3.30
N GLU A 76 -3.80 -7.60 -2.45
CA GLU A 76 -2.65 -8.45 -2.14
C GLU A 76 -2.14 -9.19 -3.38
N ALA A 77 -3.04 -9.79 -4.17
CA ALA A 77 -2.68 -10.50 -5.39
C ALA A 77 -1.95 -9.59 -6.38
N ARG A 78 -2.49 -8.38 -6.62
CA ARG A 78 -1.88 -7.38 -7.51
C ARG A 78 -0.50 -6.94 -7.04
N LEU A 79 -0.32 -6.70 -5.74
CA LEU A 79 0.98 -6.31 -5.19
C LEU A 79 2.01 -7.44 -5.26
N LYS A 80 1.59 -8.71 -5.11
CA LYS A 80 2.47 -9.88 -5.22
C LYS A 80 2.91 -10.20 -6.64
N ASP A 81 2.12 -9.81 -7.64
CA ASP A 81 2.47 -10.03 -9.06
C ASP A 81 3.61 -9.11 -9.53
N ILE A 82 3.86 -8.02 -8.80
CA ILE A 82 4.95 -7.10 -9.10
C ILE A 82 6.26 -7.66 -8.50
N PRO A 83 7.32 -7.87 -9.31
CA PRO A 83 8.58 -8.42 -8.82
C PRO A 83 9.42 -7.35 -8.12
N PHE A 84 8.98 -6.90 -6.95
CA PHE A 84 9.67 -5.88 -6.17
C PHE A 84 11.04 -6.33 -5.66
N GLU A 85 11.94 -5.36 -5.52
CA GLU A 85 13.23 -5.48 -4.84
C GLU A 85 13.24 -4.52 -3.63
N PHE A 86 13.68 -4.98 -2.46
CA PHE A 86 13.60 -4.24 -1.19
C PHE A 86 14.96 -3.92 -0.54
#